data_AF-A0A4V2S822-F1
#
_entry.id   AF-A0A4V2S822-F1
#
_cell.length_a   1.000
_cell.length_b   1.000
_cell.length_c   1.000
_cell.angle_alpha   90.00
_cell.angle_beta   90.00
_cell.angle_gamma   90.00
#
_symmetry.space_group_name_H-M   'P 1'
#
loop_
_entity.id
_entity.type
_entity.pdbx_description
1 polymer ?
#
loop_
_entity_poly.entity_id
_entity_poly.type
_entity_poly.pdbx_seq_one_letter_code
_entity_poly.pdbx_strand_id
1 'polypeptide(L)'
;MAVSRTDLAFLVSQYRAVEILDALARKSLALRDLRVQTHASRRPLARTLRLLGAHGMVRRTHPGSWDRLRPVGRYELTRQGHELADQLSVLDVWTDLYEHYL
;
A
#
# COMPACT_ATOMS: atom_id res chain seq x y z
N MET A 1 -14.09 1.39 9.70
CA MET A 1 -14.81 0.42 8.84
C MET A 1 -13.85 -0.71 8.56
N ALA A 2 -14.27 -1.95 8.76
CA ALA A 2 -13.44 -3.11 8.40
C ALA A 2 -13.33 -3.19 6.87
N VAL A 3 -12.14 -3.44 6.35
CA VAL A 3 -11.91 -3.71 4.91
C VAL A 3 -12.57 -5.04 4.58
N SER A 4 -13.41 -5.10 3.54
CA SER A 4 -14.05 -6.36 3.15
C SER A 4 -13.00 -7.34 2.60
N ARG A 5 -13.28 -8.65 2.65
CA ARG A 5 -12.36 -9.67 2.09
C ARG A 5 -12.13 -9.48 0.60
N THR A 6 -13.16 -9.09 -0.15
CA THR A 6 -13.06 -8.76 -1.58
C THR A 6 -12.19 -7.53 -1.82
N ASP A 7 -12.35 -6.47 -1.03
CA ASP A 7 -11.48 -5.29 -1.12
C ASP A 7 -10.03 -5.65 -0.78
N LEU A 8 -9.84 -6.51 0.22
CA LEU A 8 -8.53 -6.97 0.64
C LEU A 8 -7.84 -7.77 -0.47
N ALA A 9 -8.54 -8.74 -1.09
CA ALA A 9 -8.06 -9.49 -2.25
C ALA A 9 -7.73 -8.58 -3.44
N PHE A 10 -8.59 -7.60 -3.72
CA PHE A 10 -8.33 -6.59 -4.74
C PHE A 10 -7.06 -5.77 -4.44
N LEU A 11 -6.85 -5.35 -3.20
CA LEU A 11 -5.69 -4.55 -2.81
C LEU A 11 -4.38 -5.35 -2.86
N VAL A 12 -4.37 -6.60 -2.36
CA VAL A 12 -3.14 -7.43 -2.33
C VAL A 12 -2.73 -7.92 -3.72
N SER A 13 -3.67 -8.06 -4.65
CA SER A 13 -3.38 -8.41 -6.04
C SER A 13 -2.76 -7.26 -6.86
N GLN A 14 -2.75 -6.03 -6.31
CA GLN A 14 -2.12 -4.90 -6.99
C GLN A 14 -0.59 -5.00 -6.96
N TYR A 15 0.04 -4.49 -8.02
CA TYR A 15 1.49 -4.53 -8.19
C TYR A 15 2.22 -4.01 -6.95
N ARG A 16 3.00 -4.90 -6.32
CA ARG A 16 3.84 -4.65 -5.15
C ARG A 16 3.10 -4.08 -3.93
N ALA A 17 1.78 -4.24 -3.84
CA ALA A 17 0.99 -3.61 -2.77
C ALA A 17 1.40 -4.09 -1.38
N VAL A 18 1.65 -5.40 -1.23
CA VAL A 18 2.04 -6.03 0.03
C VAL A 18 3.40 -5.51 0.49
N GLU A 19 4.38 -5.45 -0.42
CA GLU A 19 5.72 -4.95 -0.14
C GLU A 19 5.73 -3.45 0.17
N ILE A 20 4.83 -2.67 -0.45
CA ILE A 20 4.65 -1.26 -0.12
C ILE A 20 4.06 -1.12 1.29
N LEU A 21 3.04 -1.90 1.64
CA LEU A 21 2.42 -1.89 2.96
C LEU A 21 3.44 -2.28 4.05
N ASP A 22 4.20 -3.36 3.85
CA ASP A 22 5.26 -3.78 4.78
C ASP A 22 6.37 -2.72 4.93
N ALA A 23 6.83 -2.14 3.82
CA ALA A 23 7.84 -1.08 3.87
C ALA A 23 7.37 0.16 4.65
N LEU A 24 6.10 0.56 4.46
CA LEU A 24 5.51 1.72 5.11
C LEU A 24 5.07 1.46 6.55
N ALA A 25 4.78 0.20 6.93
CA ALA A 25 4.45 -0.17 8.30
C ALA A 25 5.61 0.12 9.26
N ARG A 26 6.84 0.06 8.77
CA ARG A 26 8.05 0.32 9.56
C ARG A 26 8.38 1.81 9.70
N LYS A 27 8.15 2.60 8.65
CA LYS A 27 8.44 4.05 8.63
C LYS A 27 7.85 4.77 7.41
N SER A 28 7.66 6.08 7.53
CA SER A 28 7.30 6.95 6.41
C SER A 28 8.46 7.09 5.40
N LEU A 29 8.20 6.81 4.12
CA LEU A 29 9.22 6.74 3.06
C LEU A 29 8.93 7.68 1.89
N ALA A 30 9.98 8.21 1.24
CA ALA A 30 9.83 8.90 -0.05
C ALA A 30 9.68 7.88 -1.20
N LEU A 31 9.14 8.33 -2.34
CA LEU A 31 8.95 7.47 -3.53
C LEU A 31 10.25 6.78 -3.97
N ARG A 32 11.40 7.47 -3.86
CA ARG A 32 12.70 6.90 -4.24
C ARG A 32 13.11 5.75 -3.32
N ASP A 33 12.83 5.86 -2.01
CA ASP A 33 13.24 4.89 -1.01
C ASP A 33 12.35 3.64 -1.13
N LEU A 34 11.05 3.84 -1.39
CA LEU A 34 10.12 2.76 -1.75
C LEU A 34 10.58 1.99 -2.99
N ARG A 35 10.99 2.69 -4.06
CA ARG A 35 11.50 2.02 -5.26
C ARG A 35 12.70 1.12 -4.98
N VAL A 36 13.62 1.57 -4.13
CA VAL A 36 14.80 0.79 -3.75
C VAL A 36 14.40 -0.42 -2.94
N GLN A 37 13.51 -0.26 -1.95
CA GLN A 37 13.10 -1.36 -1.06
C GLN A 37 12.22 -2.40 -1.76
N THR A 38 11.32 -1.98 -2.65
CA THR A 38 10.37 -2.90 -3.32
C THR A 38 10.86 -3.34 -4.70
N HIS A 39 12.07 -2.92 -5.12
CA HIS A 39 12.62 -3.11 -6.47
C HIS A 39 11.63 -2.73 -7.59
N ALA A 40 10.78 -1.71 -7.35
CA ALA A 40 9.68 -1.35 -8.22
C ALA A 40 10.05 -0.27 -9.23
N SER A 41 9.45 -0.36 -10.43
CA SER A 41 9.51 0.71 -11.40
C SER A 41 8.62 1.89 -10.97
N ARG A 42 9.05 3.12 -11.31
CA ARG A 42 8.45 4.36 -10.78
C ARG A 42 6.96 4.51 -11.08
N ARG A 43 6.54 4.22 -12.33
CA ARG A 43 5.16 4.45 -12.79
C ARG A 43 4.16 3.49 -12.12
N PRO A 44 4.36 2.16 -12.15
CA PRO A 44 3.53 1.21 -11.42
C PRO A 44 3.48 1.50 -9.92
N LEU A 45 4.62 1.79 -9.28
CA LEU A 45 4.66 2.14 -7.86
C LEU A 45 3.78 3.36 -7.54
N ALA A 46 3.87 4.42 -8.34
CA ALA A 46 3.04 5.61 -8.15
C ALA A 46 1.55 5.31 -8.34
N ARG A 47 1.21 4.41 -9.28
CA ARG A 47 -0.18 3.96 -9.49
C ARG A 47 -0.69 3.20 -8.26
N THR A 48 0.08 2.24 -7.73
CA THR A 48 -0.30 1.48 -6.53
C THR A 48 -0.45 2.39 -5.32
N LEU A 49 0.47 3.34 -5.11
CA LEU A 49 0.36 4.32 -4.00
C LEU A 49 -0.89 5.20 -4.11
N ARG A 50 -1.28 5.61 -5.32
CA ARG A 50 -2.53 6.37 -5.55
C ARG A 50 -3.75 5.52 -5.24
N LEU A 51 -3.75 4.26 -5.66
CA LEU A 51 -4.84 3.32 -5.39
C LEU A 51 -4.97 3.07 -3.88
N LEU A 52 -3.87 2.75 -3.19
CA LEU A 52 -3.85 2.62 -1.73
C LEU A 52 -4.31 3.91 -1.03
N GLY A 53 -3.95 5.08 -1.57
CA GLY A 53 -4.43 6.36 -1.07
C GLY A 53 -5.93 6.58 -1.29
N ALA A 54 -6.47 6.18 -2.43
CA ALA A 54 -7.91 6.24 -2.72
C ALA A 54 -8.73 5.34 -1.80
N HIS A 55 -8.17 4.20 -1.39
CA HIS A 55 -8.75 3.31 -0.38
C HIS A 55 -8.46 3.74 1.07
N GLY A 56 -7.79 4.88 1.28
CA GLY A 56 -7.49 5.40 2.62
C GLY A 56 -6.39 4.65 3.38
N MET A 57 -5.62 3.78 2.74
CA MET A 57 -4.53 3.01 3.36
C MET A 57 -3.25 3.82 3.53
N VAL A 58 -2.99 4.73 2.58
CA VAL A 58 -1.75 5.52 2.54
C VAL A 58 -2.11 7.00 2.45
N ARG A 59 -1.36 7.83 3.18
CA ARG A 59 -1.40 9.28 3.01
C ARG A 59 -0.03 9.85 2.68
N ARG A 60 -0.02 11.05 2.12
CA ARG A 60 1.20 11.84 1.93
C ARG A 60 1.30 12.90 3.01
N THR A 61 2.48 13.00 3.61
CA THR A 61 2.82 13.99 4.65
C THR A 61 2.69 15.43 4.19
N HIS A 62 2.86 15.71 2.88
CA HIS A 62 2.64 17.04 2.31
C HIS A 62 1.44 17.00 1.37
N PRO A 63 0.37 17.76 1.66
CA PRO A 63 -0.79 17.84 0.79
C PRO A 63 -0.40 18.53 -0.52
N GLY A 64 -0.75 17.87 -1.62
CA GLY A 64 -0.49 18.34 -2.98
C GLY A 64 -0.97 17.31 -3.98
N SER A 65 -1.21 17.73 -5.22
CA SER A 65 -1.71 16.82 -6.25
C SER A 65 -0.84 15.56 -6.39
N TRP A 66 -1.50 14.41 -6.47
CA TRP A 66 -0.88 13.12 -6.77
C TRP A 66 -0.36 13.05 -8.21
N ASP A 67 -0.74 14.00 -9.08
CA ASP A 67 -0.41 14.04 -10.52
C ASP A 67 0.88 14.80 -10.83
N ARG A 68 1.51 15.42 -9.82
CA ARG A 68 2.80 16.09 -10.04
C ARG A 68 3.84 15.09 -10.50
N LEU A 69 4.53 15.41 -11.60
CA LEU A 69 5.62 14.63 -12.19
C LEU A 69 6.74 14.30 -11.18
N ARG A 70 6.92 15.17 -10.17
CA ARG A 70 7.80 14.93 -9.01
C ARG A 70 6.99 15.07 -7.72
N PRO A 71 6.44 13.96 -7.19
CA PRO A 71 5.80 13.97 -5.89
C PRO A 71 6.82 14.37 -4.83
N VAL A 72 6.61 15.50 -4.18
CA VAL A 72 7.38 15.94 -3.00
C VAL A 72 6.67 15.41 -1.76
N GLY A 73 7.42 14.83 -0.83
CA GLY A 73 6.89 14.31 0.45
C GLY A 73 7.12 12.82 0.67
N ARG A 74 6.82 12.39 1.90
CA ARG A 74 6.84 11.00 2.34
C ARG A 74 5.43 10.41 2.32
N TYR A 75 5.35 9.12 2.03
CA TYR A 75 4.17 8.29 2.18
C TYR A 75 4.22 7.61 3.54
N GLU A 76 3.07 7.43 4.15
CA GLU A 76 2.90 6.72 5.41
C GLU A 76 1.57 6.02 5.44
N LEU A 77 1.49 4.94 6.21
CA LEU A 77 0.22 4.28 6.44
C LEU A 77 -0.69 5.18 7.28
N THR A 78 -1.98 5.11 6.97
CA THR A 78 -3.01 5.59 7.89
C THR A 78 -3.22 4.53 8.98
N ARG A 79 -4.10 4.80 9.95
CA ARG A 79 -4.52 3.77 10.91
C ARG A 79 -5.06 2.53 10.21
N GLN A 80 -5.90 2.73 9.20
CA GLN A 80 -6.49 1.64 8.41
C GLN A 80 -5.42 0.88 7.60
N GLY A 81 -4.41 1.58 7.09
CA GLY A 81 -3.26 0.94 6.44
C GLY A 81 -2.45 0.05 7.38
N HIS A 82 -2.22 0.50 8.62
CA HIS A 82 -1.56 -0.33 9.64
C HIS A 82 -2.39 -1.56 10.00
N GLU A 83 -3.70 -1.39 10.26
CA GLU A 83 -4.62 -2.50 10.53
C GLU A 83 -4.58 -3.55 9.40
N LEU A 84 -4.54 -3.11 8.14
CA LEU A 84 -4.41 -3.99 6.99
C LEU A 84 -3.05 -4.71 6.94
N ALA A 85 -1.95 -3.99 7.18
CA ALA A 85 -0.61 -4.59 7.20
C ALA A 85 -0.49 -5.66 8.31
N ASP A 86 -1.08 -5.41 9.47
CA ASP A 86 -1.13 -6.36 10.58
C ASP A 86 -1.94 -7.61 10.22
N GLN A 87 -3.09 -7.46 9.55
CA GLN A 87 -3.86 -8.60 9.04
C GLN A 87 -3.06 -9.45 8.07
N LEU A 88 -2.29 -8.82 7.16
CA LEU A 88 -1.44 -9.52 6.20
C LEU A 88 -0.20 -10.17 6.83
N SER A 89 0.09 -9.92 8.11
CA SER A 89 1.14 -10.64 8.84
C SER A 89 0.69 -12.01 9.35
N VAL A 90 -0.63 -12.29 9.34
CA VAL A 90 -1.23 -13.53 9.81
C VAL A 90 -1.35 -14.52 8.64
N LEU A 91 -0.78 -15.72 8.79
CA LEU A 91 -0.81 -16.74 7.73
C LEU A 91 -2.23 -17.17 7.34
N ASP A 92 -3.14 -17.32 8.31
CA ASP A 92 -4.53 -17.72 8.06
C ASP A 92 -5.27 -16.74 7.14
N VAL A 93 -4.90 -15.46 7.18
CA VAL A 93 -5.46 -14.45 6.27
C VAL A 93 -5.02 -14.72 4.84
N TRP A 94 -3.77 -15.16 4.61
CA TRP A 94 -3.29 -15.53 3.29
C TRP A 94 -3.94 -16.79 2.75
N THR A 95 -4.13 -17.80 3.60
CA THR A 95 -4.82 -19.04 3.24
C THR A 95 -6.25 -18.75 2.79
N ASP A 96 -7.00 -17.99 3.59
CA ASP A 96 -8.38 -17.59 3.27
C ASP A 96 -8.47 -16.84 1.94
N LEU A 97 -7.54 -15.91 1.67
CA LEU A 97 -7.50 -15.17 0.41
C LEU A 97 -7.20 -16.06 -0.79
N TYR A 98 -6.25 -16.99 -0.64
CA TYR A 98 -5.87 -17.91 -1.72
C TYR A 98 -6.99 -18.88 -2.06
N GLU A 99 -7.70 -19.39 -1.06
CA GLU A 99 -8.76 -20.38 -1.28
C GLU A 99 -10.03 -19.77 -1.90
N HIS A 100 -10.31 -18.49 -1.65
CA HIS A 100 -11.61 -17.90 -1.96
C HIS A 100 -11.59 -16.72 -2.94
N TYR A 101 -10.42 -16.13 -3.22
CA TYR A 101 -10.36 -14.86 -3.96
C TYR A 101 -9.19 -14.70 -4.96
N LEU A 102 -8.14 -15.53 -4.90
CA LEU A 102 -6.97 -15.46 -5.79
C LEU A 102 -6.83 -16.74 -6.63
#